data_AF-A0A4U1K2E4-F1
#
_entry.id   AF-A0A4U1K2E4-F1
#
_cell.length_a   1.000
_cell.length_b   1.000
_cell.length_c   1.000
_cell.angle_alpha   90.00
_cell.angle_beta   90.00
_cell.angle_gamma   90.00
#
_symmetry.space_group_name_H-M   'P 1'
#
loop_
_entity.id
_entity.type
_entity.pdbx_description
1 polymer ?
#
loop_
_entity_poly.entity_id
_entity_poly.type
_entity_poly.pdbx_seq_one_letter_code
_entity_poly.pdbx_strand_id
1 'polypeptide(L)'
;MKRKDLESLNDIASMIRDREMATLARLNQHRLRLETERTSITQDMHAARREGADNLMLAQAAETYAKWGQMRQAQIEDNLAQLQPLIEAQRQRTAAATGRHRNLGEIGKKMLAEQLIAKEKRL
;
A
#
# COMPACT_ATOMS: atom_id res chain seq x y z
N MET A 1 -34.21 -11.83 0.97
CA MET A 1 -33.11 -11.74 -0.02
C MET A 1 -32.94 -13.11 -0.66
N LYS A 2 -32.86 -13.22 -1.99
CA LYS A 2 -32.69 -14.53 -2.65
C LYS A 2 -31.21 -14.89 -2.69
N ARG A 3 -30.89 -16.19 -2.73
CA ARG A 3 -29.49 -16.70 -2.79
C ARG A 3 -28.68 -16.08 -3.94
N LYS A 4 -29.30 -15.95 -5.11
CA LYS A 4 -28.70 -15.33 -6.30
C LYS A 4 -28.31 -13.86 -6.07
N ASP A 5 -29.12 -13.13 -5.30
CA ASP A 5 -28.83 -11.73 -4.97
C ASP A 5 -27.61 -11.64 -4.03
N LEU A 6 -27.48 -12.58 -3.09
CA LEU A 6 -26.35 -12.64 -2.16
C LEU A 6 -25.05 -13.05 -2.86
N GLU A 7 -25.11 -14.00 -3.79
CA GLU A 7 -23.96 -14.39 -4.64
C GLU A 7 -23.47 -13.19 -5.45
N SER A 8 -24.38 -12.45 -6.10
CA SER A 8 -24.03 -11.23 -6.84
C SER A 8 -23.41 -10.14 -5.95
N LEU A 9 -23.94 -9.93 -4.73
CA LEU A 9 -23.36 -9.01 -3.76
C LEU A 9 -21.96 -9.46 -3.31
N ASN A 10 -21.75 -10.76 -3.16
CA ASN A 10 -20.45 -11.32 -2.79
C ASN A 10 -19.41 -11.12 -3.91
N ASP A 11 -19.80 -11.29 -5.17
CA ASP A 11 -18.92 -11.04 -6.33
C ASP A 11 -18.50 -9.57 -6.40
N ILE A 12 -19.47 -8.65 -6.25
CA ILE A 12 -19.20 -7.20 -6.19
C ILE A 12 -18.26 -6.88 -5.02
N ALA A 13 -18.49 -7.48 -3.84
CA ALA A 13 -17.63 -7.27 -2.68
C ALA A 13 -16.20 -7.79 -2.90
N SER A 14 -16.03 -8.91 -3.61
CA SER A 14 -14.70 -9.41 -4.01
C SER A 14 -13.99 -8.43 -4.94
N MET A 15 -14.69 -7.93 -5.97
CA MET A 15 -14.11 -6.95 -6.90
C MET A 15 -13.68 -5.67 -6.19
N ILE A 16 -14.51 -5.17 -5.26
CA ILE A 16 -14.17 -3.98 -4.46
C ILE A 16 -12.94 -4.28 -3.59
N ARG A 17 -12.89 -5.41 -2.89
CA ARG A 17 -11.72 -5.81 -2.10
C ARG A 17 -10.44 -5.79 -2.95
N ASP A 18 -10.48 -6.41 -4.12
CA ASP A 18 -9.31 -6.53 -4.99
C ASP A 18 -8.86 -5.14 -5.50
N ARG A 19 -9.81 -4.26 -5.84
CA ARG A 19 -9.52 -2.87 -6.19
C ARG A 19 -8.86 -2.10 -5.05
N GLU A 20 -9.40 -2.20 -3.84
CA GLU A 20 -8.85 -1.52 -2.66
C GLU A 20 -7.45 -2.06 -2.32
N MET A 21 -7.21 -3.37 -2.46
CA MET A 21 -5.89 -3.98 -2.27
C MET A 21 -4.88 -3.52 -3.34
N ALA A 22 -5.29 -3.46 -4.60
CA ALA A 22 -4.43 -2.98 -5.69
C ALA A 22 -4.06 -1.50 -5.52
N THR A 23 -4.96 -0.69 -4.97
CA THR A 23 -4.71 0.72 -4.66
C THR A 23 -3.72 0.85 -3.49
N LEU A 24 -3.89 0.05 -2.43
CA LEU A 24 -2.96 0.00 -1.31
C LEU A 24 -1.55 -0.44 -1.76
N ALA A 25 -1.46 -1.46 -2.63
CA ALA A 25 -0.20 -1.94 -3.18
C ALA A 25 0.55 -0.84 -3.95
N ARG A 26 -0.17 -0.05 -4.76
CA ARG A 26 0.42 1.09 -5.49
C ARG A 26 0.97 2.16 -4.55
N LEU A 27 0.25 2.51 -3.49
CA LEU A 27 0.72 3.48 -2.50
C LEU A 27 1.97 2.97 -1.76
N ASN A 28 1.98 1.70 -1.34
CA ASN A 28 3.15 1.09 -0.71
C ASN A 28 4.36 1.02 -1.66
N GLN A 29 4.13 0.72 -2.94
CA GLN A 29 5.20 0.74 -3.95
C GLN A 29 5.77 2.15 -4.12
N HIS A 30 4.93 3.18 -4.12
CA HIS A 30 5.38 4.57 -4.18
C HIS A 30 6.25 4.91 -2.96
N ARG A 31 5.82 4.52 -1.76
CA ARG A 31 6.60 4.70 -0.53
C ARG A 31 7.97 4.01 -0.62
N LEU A 32 8.00 2.76 -1.06
CA LEU A 32 9.24 1.98 -1.20
C LEU A 32 10.21 2.62 -2.20
N ARG A 33 9.71 3.21 -3.30
CA ARG A 33 10.55 3.92 -4.27
C ARG A 33 11.22 5.13 -3.63
N LEU A 34 10.46 5.93 -2.87
CA LEU A 34 10.99 7.09 -2.14
C LEU A 34 12.01 6.69 -1.06
N GLU A 35 11.75 5.62 -0.30
CA GLU A 35 12.69 5.08 0.69
C GLU A 35 14.00 4.59 0.02
N THR A 36 13.87 3.90 -1.12
CA THR A 36 15.02 3.46 -1.92
C THR A 36 15.82 4.64 -2.44
N GLU A 37 15.15 5.66 -2.98
CA GLU A 37 15.78 6.88 -3.51
C GLU A 37 16.56 7.61 -2.40
N ARG A 38 15.94 7.80 -1.22
CA ARG A 38 16.60 8.41 -0.05
C ARG A 38 17.87 7.65 0.36
N THR A 39 17.80 6.33 0.34
CA THR A 39 18.94 5.46 0.67
C THR A 39 20.07 5.61 -0.37
N SER A 40 19.73 5.62 -1.66
CA SER A 40 20.69 5.84 -2.74
C SER A 40 21.39 7.19 -2.59
N ILE A 41 20.63 8.28 -2.41
CA ILE A 41 21.20 9.62 -2.23
C ILE A 41 22.14 9.66 -1.02
N THR A 42 21.79 8.98 0.07
CA THR A 42 22.66 8.90 1.25
C THR A 42 24.00 8.24 0.91
N GLN A 43 23.96 7.11 0.20
CA GLN A 43 25.15 6.39 -0.23
C GLN A 43 26.01 7.23 -1.19
N ASP A 44 25.38 7.88 -2.17
CA ASP A 44 26.05 8.74 -3.15
C ASP A 44 26.70 9.95 -2.47
N MET A 45 26.03 10.58 -1.51
CA MET A 45 26.60 11.68 -0.72
C MET A 45 27.82 11.23 0.08
N HIS A 46 27.79 10.04 0.67
CA HIS A 46 28.96 9.48 1.38
C HIS A 46 30.10 9.13 0.43
N ALA A 47 29.82 8.68 -0.80
CA ALA A 47 30.83 8.46 -1.82
C ALA A 47 31.46 9.78 -2.28
N ALA A 48 30.64 10.75 -2.68
CA ALA A 48 31.08 12.07 -3.12
C ALA A 48 31.92 12.78 -2.04
N ARG A 49 31.52 12.69 -0.76
CA ARG A 49 32.28 13.28 0.35
C ARG A 49 33.66 12.65 0.52
N ARG A 50 33.80 11.34 0.31
CA ARG A 50 35.10 10.66 0.38
C ARG A 50 36.00 11.11 -0.76
N GLU A 51 35.49 11.09 -1.99
CA GLU A 51 36.25 11.54 -3.17
C GLU A 51 36.67 13.01 -3.09
N GLY A 52 35.80 13.89 -2.58
CA GLY A 52 36.11 15.29 -2.38
C GLY A 52 37.09 15.57 -1.24
N ALA A 53 37.20 14.67 -0.25
CA ALA A 53 38.21 14.77 0.80
C ALA A 53 39.61 14.37 0.29
N ASP A 54 39.67 13.38 -0.60
CA ASP A 54 40.91 12.85 -1.15
C ASP A 54 41.43 13.70 -2.34
N ASN A 55 40.58 14.51 -2.97
CA ASN A 55 40.94 15.35 -4.12
C ASN A 55 40.41 16.80 -3.99
N LEU A 56 41.34 17.74 -3.81
CA LEU A 56 41.07 19.17 -3.69
C LEU A 56 40.33 19.78 -4.89
N MET A 57 40.52 19.23 -6.10
CA MET A 57 39.78 19.68 -7.29
C MET A 57 38.31 19.28 -7.26
N LEU A 58 37.96 18.22 -6.52
CA LEU A 58 36.59 17.69 -6.41
C LEU A 58 35.88 18.15 -5.13
N ALA A 59 36.59 18.75 -4.17
CA ALA A 59 36.05 19.18 -2.89
C ALA A 59 34.81 20.08 -3.03
N GLN A 60 34.86 21.08 -3.91
CA GLN A 60 33.74 22.00 -4.15
C GLN A 60 32.52 21.30 -4.79
N ALA A 61 32.77 20.35 -5.70
CA ALA A 61 31.72 19.55 -6.32
C ALA A 61 31.04 18.63 -5.30
N ALA A 62 31.82 17.99 -4.43
CA ALA A 62 31.32 17.16 -3.33
C ALA A 62 30.46 17.95 -2.33
N GLU A 63 30.88 19.17 -1.96
CA GLU A 63 30.09 20.05 -1.08
C GLU A 63 28.77 20.47 -1.74
N THR A 64 28.81 20.82 -3.03
CA THR A 64 27.63 21.20 -3.81
C THR A 64 26.64 20.03 -3.91
N TYR A 65 27.14 18.84 -4.19
CA TYR A 65 26.33 17.63 -4.24
C TYR A 65 25.72 17.29 -2.88
N ALA A 66 26.47 17.46 -1.79
CA ALA A 66 25.94 17.24 -0.44
C ALA A 66 24.77 18.19 -0.11
N LYS A 67 24.86 19.47 -0.48
CA LYS A 67 23.76 20.44 -0.30
C LYS A 67 22.53 20.05 -1.12
N TRP A 68 22.72 19.68 -2.38
CA TRP A 68 21.63 19.18 -3.23
C TRP A 68 20.98 17.92 -2.64
N GLY A 69 21.80 16.97 -2.17
CA GLY A 69 21.33 15.72 -1.58
C GLY A 69 20.50 15.96 -0.30
N GLN A 70 20.93 16.88 0.56
CA GLN A 70 20.15 17.30 1.74
C GLN A 70 18.78 17.88 1.36
N MET A 71 18.75 18.79 0.37
CA MET A 71 17.48 19.36 -0.12
C MET A 71 16.57 18.28 -0.70
N ARG A 72 17.12 17.34 -1.48
CA ARG A 72 16.35 16.25 -2.07
C ARG A 72 15.82 15.29 -1.01
N GLN A 73 16.61 14.97 0.02
CA GLN A 73 16.17 14.16 1.15
C GLN A 73 15.02 14.82 1.92
N ALA A 74 15.10 16.13 2.20
CA ALA A 74 14.02 16.87 2.83
C ALA A 74 12.73 16.81 1.98
N GLN A 75 12.83 16.99 0.67
CA GLN A 75 11.69 16.85 -0.24
C GLN A 75 11.09 15.43 -0.23
N ILE A 76 11.93 14.40 -0.16
CA ILE A 76 11.46 13.01 -0.04
C ILE A 76 10.74 12.79 1.29
N GLU A 77 11.24 13.35 2.39
CA GLU A 77 10.61 13.26 3.71
C GLU A 77 9.23 13.95 3.71
N ASP A 78 9.10 15.11 3.09
CA ASP A 78 7.81 15.79 2.90
C ASP A 78 6.84 14.93 2.08
N ASN A 79 7.31 14.31 0.98
CA ASN A 79 6.49 13.42 0.16
C ASN A 79 6.04 12.18 0.93
N LEU A 80 6.92 11.59 1.75
CA LEU A 80 6.60 10.45 2.61
C LEU A 80 5.56 10.85 3.67
N ALA A 81 5.70 12.02 4.28
CA ALA A 81 4.75 12.55 5.26
C ALA A 81 3.36 12.77 4.64
N GLN A 82 3.30 13.26 3.40
CA GLN A 82 2.03 13.41 2.65
C GLN A 82 1.43 12.06 2.23
N LEU A 83 2.26 11.06 1.94
CA LEU A 83 1.81 9.74 1.50
C LEU A 83 1.27 8.89 2.67
N GLN A 84 1.81 9.06 3.87
CA GLN A 84 1.42 8.30 5.06
C GLN A 84 -0.09 8.34 5.37
N PRO A 85 -0.77 9.50 5.46
CA PRO A 85 -2.21 9.53 5.71
C PRO A 85 -3.03 8.87 4.60
N LEU A 86 -2.56 8.93 3.34
CA LEU A 86 -3.22 8.25 2.22
C LEU A 86 -3.13 6.73 2.36
N ILE A 87 -1.97 6.21 2.77
CA ILE A 87 -1.78 4.78 3.04
C ILE A 87 -2.68 4.33 4.18
N GLU A 88 -2.76 5.09 5.27
CA GLU A 88 -3.59 4.76 6.43
C GLU A 88 -5.08 4.75 6.09
N ALA A 89 -5.56 5.79 5.41
CA ALA A 89 -6.94 5.84 4.93
C ALA A 89 -7.26 4.66 4.00
N GLN A 90 -6.34 4.33 3.09
CA GLN A 90 -6.51 3.21 2.17
C GLN A 90 -6.49 1.86 2.90
N ARG A 91 -5.64 1.68 3.92
CA ARG A 91 -5.64 0.48 4.77
C ARG A 91 -6.97 0.27 5.46
N GLN A 92 -7.59 1.32 5.98
CA GLN A 92 -8.92 1.23 6.59
C GLN A 92 -9.99 0.82 5.57
N ARG A 93 -9.96 1.39 4.35
CA ARG A 93 -10.86 0.99 3.26
C ARG A 93 -10.67 -0.47 2.85
N THR A 94 -9.43 -0.91 2.69
CA THR A 94 -9.10 -2.31 2.39
C THR A 94 -9.59 -3.26 3.49
N ALA A 95 -9.40 -2.89 4.77
CA ALA A 95 -9.88 -3.67 5.90
C ALA A 95 -11.42 -3.78 5.90
N ALA A 96 -12.11 -2.67 5.67
CA ALA A 96 -13.57 -2.66 5.57
C ALA A 96 -14.07 -3.50 4.39
N ALA A 97 -13.46 -3.40 3.21
CA ALA A 97 -13.83 -4.19 2.03
C ALA A 97 -13.61 -5.69 2.27
N THR A 98 -12.47 -6.06 2.87
CA THR A 98 -12.16 -7.45 3.24
C THR A 98 -13.17 -8.00 4.25
N GLY A 99 -13.52 -7.20 5.26
CA GLY A 99 -14.54 -7.56 6.25
C GLY A 99 -15.92 -7.77 5.63
N ARG A 100 -16.35 -6.87 4.73
CA ARG A 100 -17.64 -7.02 4.00
C ARG A 100 -17.69 -8.30 3.18
N HIS A 101 -16.66 -8.57 2.38
CA HIS A 101 -16.59 -9.79 1.57
C HIS A 101 -16.63 -11.04 2.45
N ARG A 102 -15.87 -11.06 3.56
CA ARG A 102 -15.89 -12.17 4.51
C ARG A 102 -17.29 -12.38 5.10
N ASN A 103 -17.93 -11.32 5.58
CA ASN A 103 -19.25 -11.40 6.21
C ASN A 103 -20.31 -11.92 5.22
N LEU A 104 -20.28 -11.45 3.96
CA LEU A 104 -21.19 -11.96 2.92
C LEU A 104 -20.95 -13.44 2.62
N GLY A 105 -19.70 -13.88 2.56
CA GLY A 105 -19.36 -15.29 2.42
C GLY A 105 -19.85 -16.16 3.60
N GLU A 106 -19.74 -15.67 4.83
CA GLU A 106 -20.25 -16.36 6.03
C GLU A 106 -21.78 -16.43 6.05
N ILE A 107 -22.49 -15.36 5.65
CA ILE A 107 -23.95 -15.37 5.50
C ILE A 107 -24.36 -16.38 4.42
N GLY A 108 -23.65 -16.42 3.29
CA GLY A 108 -23.93 -17.38 2.21
C GLY A 108 -23.81 -18.83 2.66
N LYS A 109 -22.77 -19.15 3.45
CA LYS A 109 -22.60 -20.49 4.03
C LYS A 109 -23.72 -20.85 5.00
N LYS A 110 -24.15 -19.92 5.85
CA LYS A 110 -25.27 -20.15 6.79
C LYS A 110 -26.59 -20.41 6.06
N MET A 111 -26.90 -19.61 5.04
CA MET A 111 -28.12 -19.80 4.24
C MET A 111 -28.13 -21.15 3.52
N LEU A 112 -26.99 -21.62 3.01
CA LEU A 112 -26.86 -22.95 2.41
C LEU A 112 -27.14 -24.06 3.42
N ALA A 113 -26.56 -23.97 4.61
CA ALA A 113 -26.79 -24.94 5.68
C ALA A 113 -28.26 -24.99 6.10
N GLU A 114 -28.91 -23.84 6.27
CA GLU A 114 -30.34 -23.75 6.60
C GLU A 114 -31.23 -24.37 5.52
N GLN A 115 -30.91 -24.17 4.24
CA GLN A 115 -31.64 -24.79 3.13
C GLN A 115 -31.51 -26.31 3.12
N LEU A 116 -30.32 -26.85 3.42
CA LEU A 116 -30.10 -28.30 3.50
C LEU A 116 -30.92 -28.91 4.64
N ILE A 117 -30.87 -28.31 5.82
CA ILE A 117 -31.66 -28.74 6.99
C ILE A 117 -33.17 -28.67 6.68
N ALA A 118 -33.63 -27.60 6.02
CA ALA A 118 -35.04 -27.46 5.64
C ALA A 118 -35.49 -28.49 4.59
N LYS A 119 -34.58 -28.96 3.73
CA LYS A 119 -34.86 -30.01 2.74
C LYS A 119 -34.93 -31.38 3.39
N GLU A 120 -34.03 -31.67 4.33
CA GLU A 120 -34.02 -32.94 5.09
C GLU A 120 -35.26 -33.10 5.96
N LYS A 121 -35.78 -32.02 6.58
CA LYS A 121 -37.01 -32.07 7.39
C LYS A 121 -38.30 -32.26 6.58
N ARG A 122 -38.24 -32.14 5.26
CA ARG A 122 -39.39 -32.31 4.34
C ARG A 122 -39.45 -33.70 3.69
N LEU A 123 -38.40 -34.51 3.90
CA LEU A 123 -38.33 -35.92 3.53
C LEU A 123 -38.75 -36.78 4.73
#